data_AF-A0A0S2INH8-F1
#
_entry.id   AF-A0A0S2INH8-F1
#
_cell.length_a   1.000
_cell.length_b   1.000
_cell.length_c   1.000
_cell.angle_alpha   90.00
_cell.angle_beta   90.00
_cell.angle_gamma   90.00
#
_symmetry.space_group_name_H-M   'P 1'
#
loop_
_entity.id
_entity.type
_entity.pdbx_description
1 polymer ?
#
loop_
_entity_poly.entity_id
_entity_poly.type
_entity_poly.pdbx_seq_one_letter_code
_entity_poly.pdbx_strand_id
1 'polypeptide(L)'
;MLKMNPSLYTVANLKMFRPGLSVKSVLENPITVWNRIIENLKIDKTSPLQEVYMNRIQNLSQIKDYSFPVLTLHTDDFEEVTESFIRLNSKGTRLKFAELAMARLAFNWPGALNDEFKIALTEYENINFDFSPSFLMRCFVVIGTDQSSFKTLDTLWNERKSNLPSIWEKTKKSIDTTINFLKNNVGIGSSNFIPSTNALVPIVYYVNKLNSKLDDDSINGILFWYLAATGLGRVTGGAEAQIDNDIKAINSEAPIQNLVKNLRRSVASFEFTPEMIAGEYRTNKFMPLLFSLCRKKEAKDWFNGINLSAGNHGSENQIELHHIFPKAVLKDTEIETELIDDLANIAFLSSKANKEISKTLPNQYLKKIENDRLKKQFIPIYEELWEITRFKDFLQERRKLIIKELNLYFAEIGKSFIEN
;
A
#
# COMPACT_ATOMS: atom_id res chain seq x y z
N MET A 1 -35.67 -7.77 -16.88
CA MET A 1 -34.96 -7.29 -18.09
C MET A 1 -33.98 -6.18 -17.68
N LEU A 2 -32.83 -6.54 -17.12
CA LEU A 2 -31.78 -5.57 -16.77
C LEU A 2 -31.05 -5.20 -18.08
N LYS A 3 -31.40 -4.05 -18.67
CA LYS A 3 -30.54 -3.42 -19.67
C LYS A 3 -29.29 -2.94 -18.94
N MET A 4 -28.25 -3.77 -18.93
CA MET A 4 -26.93 -3.33 -18.49
C MET A 4 -26.53 -2.12 -19.35
N ASN A 5 -26.22 -1.02 -18.68
CA ASN A 5 -25.83 0.23 -19.30
C ASN A 5 -24.55 -0.01 -20.13
N PRO A 6 -24.55 0.21 -21.45
CA PRO A 6 -23.38 -0.02 -22.30
C PRO A 6 -22.17 0.85 -21.92
N SER A 7 -22.36 1.87 -21.09
CA SER A 7 -21.31 2.76 -20.59
C SER A 7 -20.36 2.13 -19.56
N LEU A 8 -20.65 0.93 -19.05
CA LEU A 8 -19.75 0.19 -18.15
C LEU A 8 -18.63 -0.56 -18.88
N TYR A 9 -18.70 -0.65 -20.21
CA TYR A 9 -17.57 -1.05 -21.05
C TYR A 9 -16.85 0.19 -21.56
N THR A 10 -16.32 1.01 -20.65
CA THR A 10 -15.22 1.88 -21.01
C THR A 10 -14.09 0.95 -21.43
N VAL A 11 -13.87 0.89 -22.74
CA VAL A 11 -12.72 0.25 -23.38
C VAL A 11 -11.52 0.54 -22.50
N ALA A 12 -11.02 -0.50 -21.81
CA ALA A 12 -9.77 -0.43 -21.09
C ALA A 12 -8.79 0.27 -22.05
N ASN A 13 -8.20 1.37 -21.59
CA ASN A 13 -7.21 2.14 -22.34
C ASN A 13 -6.05 1.21 -22.70
N LEU A 14 -6.21 0.44 -23.78
CA LEU A 14 -5.15 -0.18 -24.53
C LEU A 14 -4.37 1.00 -25.07
N LYS A 15 -3.29 1.36 -24.36
CA LYS A 15 -2.27 2.31 -24.78
C LYS A 15 -2.19 2.28 -26.30
N MET A 16 -2.52 3.40 -26.93
CA MET A 16 -2.36 3.70 -28.35
C MET A 16 -1.28 2.82 -28.98
N PHE A 17 -1.69 1.68 -29.57
CA PHE A 17 -0.96 1.16 -30.70
C PHE A 17 -1.07 2.22 -31.78
N ARG A 18 0.04 2.51 -32.46
CA ARG A 18 0.26 3.59 -33.44
C ARG A 18 -1.01 4.07 -34.18
N PRO A 19 -1.13 5.38 -34.50
CA PRO A 19 -2.34 5.95 -35.07
C PRO A 19 -2.90 5.11 -36.23
N GLY A 20 -4.12 4.58 -36.07
CA GLY A 20 -4.89 3.99 -37.17
C GLY A 20 -5.13 2.48 -37.17
N LEU A 21 -4.71 1.73 -36.15
CA LEU A 21 -5.02 0.29 -36.02
C LEU A 21 -5.94 0.04 -34.83
N SER A 22 -7.22 -0.24 -35.09
CA SER A 22 -8.20 -0.60 -34.06
C SER A 22 -8.49 -2.11 -34.09
N VAL A 23 -8.73 -2.70 -32.92
CA VAL A 23 -9.20 -4.10 -32.82
C VAL A 23 -10.47 -4.28 -33.64
N LYS A 24 -11.39 -3.30 -33.60
CA LYS A 24 -12.61 -3.29 -34.41
C LYS A 24 -12.32 -3.47 -35.91
N SER A 25 -11.38 -2.70 -36.46
CA SER A 25 -11.02 -2.80 -37.88
C SER A 25 -10.42 -4.16 -38.26
N VAL A 26 -9.66 -4.81 -37.35
CA VAL A 26 -9.12 -6.16 -37.61
C VAL A 26 -10.23 -7.19 -37.62
N LEU A 27 -11.18 -7.07 -36.70
CA LEU A 27 -12.34 -7.95 -36.66
C LEU A 27 -13.19 -7.78 -37.92
N GLU A 28 -13.47 -6.55 -38.36
CA GLU A 28 -14.31 -6.28 -39.53
C GLU A 28 -13.65 -6.69 -40.86
N ASN A 29 -12.37 -6.36 -41.07
CA ASN A 29 -11.66 -6.67 -42.31
C ASN A 29 -10.15 -6.88 -42.09
N PRO A 30 -9.73 -8.11 -41.71
CA PRO A 30 -8.34 -8.40 -41.36
C PRO A 30 -7.37 -8.22 -42.54
N ILE A 31 -7.83 -8.46 -43.77
CA ILE A 31 -7.02 -8.33 -45.00
C ILE A 31 -6.69 -6.86 -45.27
N THR A 32 -7.68 -5.96 -45.15
CA THR A 32 -7.45 -4.52 -45.34
C THR A 32 -6.51 -3.96 -44.27
N VAL A 33 -6.64 -4.41 -43.03
CA VAL A 33 -5.72 -3.99 -41.95
C VAL A 33 -4.31 -4.50 -42.21
N TRP A 34 -4.17 -5.74 -42.67
CA TRP A 34 -2.88 -6.31 -43.04
C TRP A 34 -2.17 -5.53 -44.15
N ASN A 35 -2.87 -5.19 -45.24
CA ASN A 35 -2.31 -4.41 -46.34
C ASN A 35 -1.81 -3.03 -45.86
N ARG A 36 -2.59 -2.37 -44.99
CA ARG A 36 -2.21 -1.10 -44.39
C ARG A 36 -0.97 -1.20 -43.48
N ILE A 37 -0.79 -2.33 -42.78
CA ILE A 37 0.39 -2.58 -41.95
C ILE A 37 1.64 -2.75 -42.82
N ILE A 38 1.56 -3.54 -43.90
CA ILE A 38 2.68 -3.70 -44.84
C ILE A 38 3.10 -2.34 -45.41
N GLU A 39 2.14 -1.57 -45.91
CA GLU A 39 2.39 -0.27 -46.53
C GLU A 39 3.04 0.72 -45.55
N ASN A 40 2.49 0.84 -44.33
CA ASN A 40 2.98 1.79 -43.34
C ASN A 40 4.33 1.41 -42.75
N LEU A 41 4.60 0.11 -42.58
CA LEU A 41 5.84 -0.38 -42.00
C LEU A 41 6.91 -0.69 -43.05
N LYS A 42 6.59 -0.53 -44.34
CA LYS A 42 7.47 -0.87 -45.47
C LYS A 42 8.06 -2.28 -45.34
N ILE A 43 7.24 -3.23 -44.90
CA ILE A 43 7.69 -4.61 -44.70
C ILE A 43 7.89 -5.25 -46.06
N ASP A 44 9.10 -5.77 -46.29
CA ASP A 44 9.40 -6.57 -47.47
C ASP A 44 8.52 -7.84 -47.49
N LYS A 45 7.95 -8.17 -48.66
CA LYS A 45 7.12 -9.36 -48.89
C LYS A 45 7.89 -10.69 -48.73
N THR A 46 9.20 -10.62 -48.55
CA THR A 46 10.05 -11.79 -48.26
C THR A 46 10.46 -11.87 -46.78
N SER A 47 10.05 -10.90 -45.96
CA SER A 47 10.43 -10.84 -44.55
C SER A 47 9.75 -11.93 -43.72
N PRO A 48 10.48 -12.60 -42.80
CA PRO A 48 9.87 -13.50 -41.80
C PRO A 48 8.84 -12.82 -40.91
N LEU A 49 8.90 -11.49 -40.79
CA LEU A 49 7.92 -10.69 -40.04
C LEU A 49 6.52 -10.77 -40.65
N GLN A 50 6.42 -11.09 -41.95
CA GLN A 50 5.16 -11.20 -42.65
C GLN A 50 4.26 -12.27 -42.04
N GLU A 51 4.83 -13.45 -41.85
CA GLU A 51 4.15 -14.62 -41.30
C GLU A 51 3.73 -14.35 -39.84
N VAL A 52 4.60 -13.72 -39.05
CA VAL A 52 4.32 -13.36 -37.66
C VAL A 52 3.11 -12.44 -37.52
N TYR A 53 3.03 -11.38 -38.34
CA TYR A 53 1.91 -10.43 -38.27
C TYR A 53 0.62 -11.01 -38.85
N MET A 54 0.70 -11.78 -39.94
CA MET A 54 -0.47 -12.47 -40.49
C MET A 54 -1.07 -13.44 -39.47
N ASN A 55 -0.24 -14.26 -38.83
CA ASN A 55 -0.68 -15.19 -37.78
C ASN A 55 -1.33 -14.44 -36.60
N ARG A 56 -0.79 -13.28 -36.20
CA ARG A 56 -1.40 -12.46 -35.13
C ARG A 56 -2.76 -11.88 -35.53
N ILE A 57 -2.91 -11.39 -36.76
CA ILE A 57 -4.17 -10.87 -37.28
C ILE A 57 -5.21 -11.98 -37.40
N GLN A 58 -4.79 -13.16 -37.87
CA GLN A 58 -5.64 -14.34 -37.97
C GLN A 58 -6.11 -14.80 -36.59
N ASN A 59 -5.20 -14.93 -35.62
CA ASN A 59 -5.56 -15.27 -34.24
C ASN A 59 -6.54 -14.25 -33.62
N LEU A 60 -6.36 -12.95 -33.91
CA LEU A 60 -7.30 -11.92 -33.46
C LEU A 60 -8.66 -12.05 -34.14
N SER A 61 -8.71 -12.39 -35.43
CA SER A 61 -9.96 -12.57 -36.16
C SER A 61 -10.77 -13.79 -35.68
N GLN A 62 -10.09 -14.86 -35.25
CA GLN A 62 -10.67 -16.08 -34.70
C GLN A 62 -11.40 -15.87 -33.36
N ILE A 63 -11.23 -14.73 -32.70
CA ILE A 63 -12.03 -14.39 -31.50
C ILE A 63 -13.54 -14.39 -31.83
N LYS A 64 -13.93 -14.11 -33.08
CA LYS A 64 -15.34 -14.19 -33.51
C LYS A 64 -15.91 -15.60 -33.46
N ASP A 65 -15.05 -16.60 -33.62
CA ASP A 65 -15.42 -18.01 -33.63
C ASP A 65 -15.44 -18.57 -32.20
N TYR A 66 -14.98 -17.79 -31.22
CA TYR A 66 -15.05 -18.15 -29.81
C TYR A 66 -16.50 -18.18 -29.35
N SER A 67 -17.02 -19.38 -29.14
CA SER A 67 -18.35 -19.59 -28.60
C SER A 67 -18.37 -19.28 -27.11
N PHE A 68 -19.10 -18.25 -26.72
CA PHE A 68 -19.32 -17.93 -25.32
C PHE A 68 -20.42 -18.84 -24.75
N PRO A 69 -20.14 -19.64 -23.71
CA PRO A 69 -21.19 -20.33 -22.99
C PRO A 69 -22.05 -19.27 -22.28
N VAL A 70 -23.27 -19.05 -22.78
CA VAL A 70 -24.26 -18.17 -22.14
C VAL A 70 -25.12 -19.04 -21.23
N LEU A 71 -24.98 -18.83 -19.91
CA LEU A 71 -25.83 -19.47 -18.92
C LEU A 71 -26.76 -18.41 -18.34
N THR A 72 -28.06 -18.53 -18.59
CA THR A 72 -29.08 -17.62 -18.07
C THR A 72 -29.60 -18.16 -16.74
N LEU A 73 -29.34 -17.42 -15.66
CA LEU A 73 -29.90 -17.72 -14.35
C LEU A 73 -31.25 -17.01 -14.22
N HIS A 74 -32.29 -17.77 -13.83
CA HIS A 74 -33.61 -17.25 -13.52
C HIS A 74 -33.78 -17.23 -12.00
N THR A 75 -33.24 -16.19 -11.38
CA THR A 75 -33.39 -15.94 -9.95
C THR A 75 -33.54 -14.45 -9.72
N ASP A 76 -34.45 -14.08 -8.83
CA ASP A 76 -34.57 -12.72 -8.31
C ASP A 76 -33.67 -12.52 -7.08
N ASP A 77 -33.00 -13.58 -6.63
CA ASP A 77 -32.06 -13.54 -5.51
C ASP A 77 -30.69 -13.03 -5.99
N PHE A 78 -30.39 -11.80 -5.59
CA PHE A 78 -29.12 -11.16 -5.88
C PHE A 78 -27.92 -11.90 -5.25
N GLU A 79 -28.12 -12.61 -4.12
CA GLU A 79 -27.09 -13.42 -3.48
C GLU A 79 -26.64 -14.57 -4.37
N GLU A 80 -27.60 -15.31 -4.91
CA GLU A 80 -27.36 -16.40 -5.85
C GLU A 80 -26.68 -15.91 -7.14
N VAL A 81 -27.10 -14.75 -7.67
CA VAL A 81 -26.42 -14.11 -8.82
C VAL A 81 -24.99 -13.75 -8.47
N THR A 82 -24.77 -13.18 -7.28
CA THR A 82 -23.45 -12.75 -6.80
C THR A 82 -22.52 -13.96 -6.61
N GLU A 83 -22.96 -15.00 -5.91
CA GLU A 83 -22.17 -16.21 -5.69
C GLU A 83 -21.87 -16.94 -6.99
N SER A 84 -22.85 -17.04 -7.90
CA SER A 84 -22.65 -17.63 -9.22
C SER A 84 -21.60 -16.85 -10.00
N PHE A 85 -21.64 -15.52 -9.95
CA PHE A 85 -20.67 -14.66 -10.59
C PHE A 85 -19.27 -14.77 -9.97
N ILE A 86 -19.14 -14.83 -8.63
CA ILE A 86 -17.86 -15.11 -7.94
C ILE A 86 -17.31 -16.46 -8.38
N ARG A 87 -18.14 -17.50 -8.35
CA ARG A 87 -17.75 -18.87 -8.64
C ARG A 87 -17.31 -19.02 -10.09
N LEU A 88 -17.99 -18.37 -11.03
CA LEU A 88 -17.62 -18.36 -12.44
C LEU A 88 -16.30 -17.62 -12.68
N ASN A 89 -16.06 -16.51 -11.96
CA ASN A 89 -14.81 -15.75 -12.03
C ASN A 89 -13.66 -16.34 -11.16
N SER A 90 -13.91 -17.41 -10.39
CA SER A 90 -12.93 -17.96 -9.44
C SER A 90 -11.71 -18.64 -10.11
N LYS A 91 -11.86 -19.10 -11.36
CA LYS A 91 -10.79 -19.69 -12.19
C LYS A 91 -10.11 -18.68 -13.15
N GLY A 92 -10.64 -17.46 -13.28
CA GLY A 92 -10.11 -16.37 -14.12
C GLY A 92 -9.50 -15.22 -13.30
N THR A 93 -9.51 -13.99 -13.84
CA THR A 93 -9.20 -12.78 -13.05
C THR A 93 -10.27 -12.63 -11.97
N ARG A 94 -9.95 -13.07 -10.75
CA ARG A 94 -10.88 -13.07 -9.62
C ARG A 94 -11.43 -11.66 -9.41
N LEU A 95 -12.72 -11.47 -9.67
CA LEU A 95 -13.41 -10.30 -9.18
C LEU A 95 -13.37 -10.37 -7.65
N LYS A 96 -12.86 -9.31 -7.04
CA LYS A 96 -12.65 -9.25 -5.59
C LYS A 96 -14.01 -9.04 -4.94
N PHE A 97 -14.28 -9.68 -3.81
CA PHE A 97 -15.53 -9.48 -3.04
C PHE A 97 -15.90 -7.99 -2.84
N ALA A 98 -14.90 -7.11 -2.79
CA ALA A 98 -15.10 -5.67 -2.75
C ALA A 98 -15.84 -5.08 -3.98
N GLU A 99 -15.63 -5.60 -5.19
CA GLU A 99 -16.30 -5.12 -6.41
C GLU A 99 -17.79 -5.44 -6.41
N LEU A 100 -18.15 -6.59 -5.85
CA LEU A 100 -19.54 -7.00 -5.65
C LEU A 100 -20.22 -6.18 -4.57
N ALA A 101 -19.51 -5.90 -3.48
CA ALA A 101 -19.98 -4.99 -2.45
C ALA A 101 -20.24 -3.59 -3.00
N MET A 102 -19.34 -3.08 -3.85
CA MET A 102 -19.52 -1.78 -4.53
C MET A 102 -20.69 -1.81 -5.52
N ALA A 103 -20.90 -2.90 -6.26
CA ALA A 103 -22.05 -3.03 -7.15
C ALA A 103 -23.39 -3.03 -6.37
N ARG A 104 -23.47 -3.76 -5.24
CA ARG A 104 -24.62 -3.72 -4.33
C ARG A 104 -24.85 -2.33 -3.75
N LEU A 105 -23.78 -1.64 -3.34
CA LEU A 105 -23.85 -0.27 -2.83
C LEU A 105 -24.43 0.67 -3.89
N ALA A 106 -23.95 0.62 -5.13
CA ALA A 106 -24.44 1.47 -6.22
C ALA A 106 -25.93 1.23 -6.54
N PHE A 107 -26.41 0.00 -6.38
CA PHE A 107 -27.83 -0.32 -6.54
C PHE A 107 -28.69 0.24 -5.41
N ASN A 108 -28.23 0.13 -4.16
CA ASN A 108 -28.99 0.55 -2.98
C ASN A 108 -28.88 2.05 -2.68
N TRP A 109 -27.79 2.69 -3.09
CA TRP A 109 -27.54 4.12 -2.98
C TRP A 109 -26.96 4.64 -4.32
N PRO A 110 -27.83 5.01 -5.27
CA PRO A 110 -27.41 5.61 -6.53
C PRO A 110 -26.59 6.87 -6.27
N GLY A 111 -25.45 7.01 -6.97
CA GLY A 111 -24.51 8.12 -6.79
C GLY A 111 -23.35 7.82 -5.84
N ALA A 112 -23.48 6.89 -4.88
CA ALA A 112 -22.47 6.62 -3.84
C ALA A 112 -21.05 6.39 -4.38
N LEU A 113 -20.89 5.67 -5.49
CA LEU A 113 -19.55 5.41 -6.02
C LEU A 113 -18.90 6.65 -6.64
N ASN A 114 -19.66 7.50 -7.35
CA ASN A 114 -19.12 8.64 -8.08
C ASN A 114 -19.11 9.92 -7.24
N ASP A 115 -20.16 10.14 -6.46
CA ASP A 115 -20.40 11.39 -5.74
C ASP A 115 -19.80 11.36 -4.34
N GLU A 116 -19.43 10.18 -3.82
CA GLU A 116 -18.89 10.03 -2.46
C GLU A 116 -17.53 9.32 -2.47
N PHE A 117 -17.49 8.04 -2.86
CA PHE A 117 -16.27 7.23 -2.77
C PHE A 117 -15.16 7.76 -3.67
N LYS A 118 -15.47 8.08 -4.94
CA LYS A 118 -14.49 8.61 -5.87
C LYS A 118 -13.96 9.99 -5.44
N ILE A 119 -14.83 10.85 -4.91
CA ILE A 119 -14.42 12.15 -4.37
C ILE A 119 -13.45 11.96 -3.20
N ALA A 120 -13.81 11.11 -2.23
CA ALA A 120 -12.93 10.83 -1.09
C ALA A 120 -11.59 10.23 -1.51
N LEU A 121 -11.56 9.32 -2.49
CA LEU A 121 -10.31 8.78 -3.05
C LEU A 121 -9.41 9.89 -3.61
N THR A 122 -9.98 10.81 -4.39
CA THR A 122 -9.24 11.95 -4.93
C THR A 122 -8.77 12.91 -3.83
N GLU A 123 -9.59 13.16 -2.80
CA GLU A 123 -9.19 13.96 -1.63
C GLU A 123 -8.00 13.33 -0.90
N TYR A 124 -8.00 12.01 -0.69
CA TYR A 124 -6.91 11.29 -0.05
C TYR A 124 -5.64 11.26 -0.92
N GLU A 125 -5.78 11.05 -2.24
CA GLU A 125 -4.68 11.11 -3.19
C GLU A 125 -3.98 12.48 -3.15
N ASN A 126 -4.74 13.57 -3.12
CA ASN A 126 -4.23 14.94 -3.05
C ASN A 126 -3.41 15.23 -1.78
N ILE A 127 -3.60 14.46 -0.71
CA ILE A 127 -2.82 14.57 0.53
C ILE A 127 -1.78 13.44 0.68
N ASN A 128 -1.42 12.78 -0.43
CA ASN A 128 -0.44 11.69 -0.58
C ASN A 128 -0.87 10.32 -0.03
N PHE A 129 -2.17 10.07 0.15
CA PHE A 129 -2.74 8.79 0.56
C PHE A 129 -3.53 8.17 -0.59
N ASP A 130 -2.83 7.56 -1.53
CA ASP A 130 -3.44 6.75 -2.61
C ASP A 130 -4.00 5.45 -2.00
N PHE A 131 -5.30 5.45 -1.71
CA PHE A 131 -6.03 4.30 -1.19
C PHE A 131 -6.80 3.58 -2.29
N SER A 132 -6.97 2.27 -2.14
CA SER A 132 -7.82 1.52 -3.08
C SER A 132 -9.31 1.66 -2.76
N PRO A 133 -10.21 1.60 -3.77
CA PRO A 133 -11.65 1.52 -3.53
C PRO A 133 -12.05 0.36 -2.60
N SER A 134 -11.35 -0.78 -2.71
CA SER A 134 -11.58 -1.95 -1.85
C SER A 134 -11.29 -1.68 -0.37
N PHE A 135 -10.34 -0.81 -0.06
CA PHE A 135 -10.04 -0.42 1.32
C PHE A 135 -11.16 0.43 1.92
N LEU A 136 -11.60 1.49 1.21
CA LEU A 136 -12.74 2.32 1.62
C LEU A 136 -13.99 1.47 1.81
N MET A 137 -14.27 0.57 0.85
CA MET A 137 -15.44 -0.31 0.93
C MET A 137 -15.35 -1.24 2.14
N ARG A 138 -14.17 -1.76 2.47
CA ARG A 138 -13.99 -2.59 3.67
C ARG A 138 -14.20 -1.80 4.96
N CYS A 139 -13.69 -0.57 5.04
CA CYS A 139 -13.95 0.32 6.19
C CYS A 139 -15.45 0.62 6.35
N PHE A 140 -16.13 0.91 5.23
CA PHE A 140 -17.58 1.14 5.21
C PHE A 140 -18.36 -0.07 5.71
N VAL A 141 -18.01 -1.28 5.25
CA VAL A 141 -18.67 -2.51 5.69
C VAL A 141 -18.45 -2.74 7.18
N VAL A 142 -17.20 -2.66 7.65
CA VAL A 142 -16.87 -2.89 9.07
C VAL A 142 -17.58 -1.91 9.99
N ILE A 143 -17.71 -0.63 9.61
CA ILE A 143 -18.45 0.37 10.40
C ILE A 143 -19.97 0.12 10.37
N GLY A 144 -20.48 -0.44 9.26
CA GLY A 144 -21.90 -0.73 9.11
C GLY A 144 -22.38 -2.03 9.76
N THR A 145 -21.51 -3.03 9.87
CA THR A 145 -21.89 -4.41 10.27
C THR A 145 -21.09 -4.99 11.44
N ASP A 146 -20.04 -4.32 11.90
CA ASP A 146 -19.07 -4.87 12.86
C ASP A 146 -18.35 -6.14 12.35
N GLN A 147 -18.31 -6.34 11.03
CA GLN A 147 -17.65 -7.47 10.36
C GLN A 147 -16.98 -6.99 9.08
N SER A 148 -15.84 -7.59 8.71
CA SER A 148 -15.10 -7.29 7.48
C SER A 148 -15.49 -8.17 6.31
N SER A 149 -16.22 -9.26 6.56
CA SER A 149 -16.71 -10.14 5.51
C SER A 149 -17.75 -9.44 4.65
N PHE A 150 -17.53 -9.46 3.34
CA PHE A 150 -18.51 -9.01 2.35
C PHE A 150 -19.69 -9.98 2.18
N LYS A 151 -19.76 -11.08 2.96
CA LYS A 151 -20.92 -11.98 3.00
C LYS A 151 -22.02 -11.49 3.94
N THR A 152 -21.68 -10.65 4.91
CA THR A 152 -22.63 -10.10 5.91
C THR A 152 -23.32 -8.82 5.41
N LEU A 153 -23.34 -8.64 4.10
CA LEU A 153 -23.79 -7.43 3.42
C LEU A 153 -25.31 -7.23 3.48
N ASP A 154 -26.06 -8.31 3.65
CA ASP A 154 -27.53 -8.24 3.66
C ASP A 154 -28.07 -7.47 4.86
N THR A 155 -27.40 -7.51 6.01
CA THR A 155 -27.75 -6.68 7.18
C THR A 155 -27.60 -5.19 6.86
N LEU A 156 -26.57 -4.82 6.08
CA LEU A 156 -26.37 -3.44 5.62
C LEU A 156 -27.48 -3.00 4.65
N TRP A 157 -27.82 -3.85 3.70
CA TRP A 157 -28.72 -3.51 2.60
C TRP A 157 -30.21 -3.61 2.94
N ASN A 158 -30.59 -4.55 3.81
CA ASN A 158 -31.98 -4.82 4.14
C ASN A 158 -32.43 -4.10 5.41
N GLU A 159 -31.58 -4.04 6.44
CA GLU A 159 -31.96 -3.49 7.76
C GLU A 159 -31.52 -2.03 7.94
N ARG A 160 -30.49 -1.58 7.22
CA ARG A 160 -29.87 -0.25 7.40
C ARG A 160 -29.85 0.62 6.15
N LYS A 161 -30.70 0.35 5.16
CA LYS A 161 -30.72 1.06 3.87
C LYS A 161 -30.87 2.58 3.98
N SER A 162 -31.70 3.06 4.92
CA SER A 162 -31.88 4.49 5.18
C SER A 162 -30.68 5.16 5.87
N ASN A 163 -29.75 4.37 6.39
CA ASN A 163 -28.61 4.82 7.18
C ASN A 163 -27.27 4.78 6.41
N LEU A 164 -27.26 4.34 5.14
CA LEU A 164 -26.02 4.21 4.35
C LEU A 164 -25.23 5.53 4.26
N PRO A 165 -25.85 6.71 4.02
CA PRO A 165 -25.12 7.98 4.05
C PRO A 165 -24.48 8.28 5.40
N SER A 166 -25.18 8.03 6.51
CA SER A 166 -24.62 8.26 7.86
C SER A 166 -23.49 7.29 8.20
N ILE A 167 -23.58 6.03 7.77
CA ILE A 167 -22.49 5.05 7.89
C ILE A 167 -21.26 5.55 7.12
N TRP A 168 -21.47 6.11 5.93
CA TRP A 168 -20.40 6.69 5.13
C TRP A 168 -19.77 7.92 5.79
N GLU A 169 -20.56 8.84 6.33
CA GLU A 169 -20.04 9.99 7.08
C GLU A 169 -19.13 9.57 8.24
N LYS A 170 -19.58 8.57 9.02
CA LYS A 170 -18.76 7.98 10.10
C LYS A 170 -17.48 7.33 9.56
N THR A 171 -17.58 6.67 8.42
CA THR A 171 -16.46 6.03 7.73
C THR A 171 -15.42 7.06 7.31
N LYS A 172 -15.84 8.11 6.60
CA LYS A 172 -14.95 9.20 6.16
C LYS A 172 -14.26 9.86 7.35
N LYS A 173 -15.04 10.26 8.37
CA LYS A 173 -14.50 10.87 9.60
C LYS A 173 -13.46 9.99 10.30
N SER A 174 -13.69 8.68 10.34
CA SER A 174 -12.79 7.73 10.99
C SER A 174 -11.52 7.48 10.17
N ILE A 175 -11.62 7.47 8.84
CA ILE A 175 -10.45 7.45 7.94
C ILE A 175 -9.64 8.74 8.10
N ASP A 176 -10.28 9.92 8.08
CA ASP A 176 -9.61 11.22 8.28
C ASP A 176 -8.83 11.26 9.59
N THR A 177 -9.46 10.81 10.68
CA THR A 177 -8.84 10.72 11.99
C THR A 177 -7.68 9.72 12.00
N THR A 178 -7.82 8.59 11.29
CA THR A 178 -6.74 7.60 11.13
C THR A 178 -5.56 8.16 10.34
N ILE A 179 -5.80 8.94 9.28
CA ILE A 179 -4.74 9.65 8.53
C ILE A 179 -4.02 10.63 9.45
N ASN A 180 -4.74 11.37 10.29
CA ASN A 180 -4.14 12.29 11.25
C ASN A 180 -3.32 11.55 12.31
N PHE A 181 -3.81 10.42 12.82
CA PHE A 181 -3.04 9.54 13.70
C PHE A 181 -1.74 9.06 13.02
N LEU A 182 -1.81 8.60 11.76
CA LEU A 182 -0.63 8.19 11.00
C LEU A 182 0.37 9.35 10.85
N LYS A 183 -0.10 10.56 10.48
CA LYS A 183 0.76 11.74 10.30
C LYS A 183 1.42 12.20 11.59
N ASN A 184 0.65 12.27 12.67
CA ASN A 184 1.05 12.97 13.89
C ASN A 184 1.64 12.04 14.95
N ASN A 185 1.20 10.79 15.04
CA ASN A 185 1.65 9.83 16.05
C ASN A 185 2.63 8.80 15.47
N VAL A 186 2.42 8.37 14.22
CA VAL A 186 3.37 7.47 13.54
C VAL A 186 4.43 8.25 12.75
N GLY A 187 4.10 9.43 12.26
CA GLY A 187 4.96 10.20 11.35
C GLY A 187 4.83 9.81 9.88
N ILE A 188 3.87 8.94 9.51
CA ILE A 188 3.60 8.53 8.13
C ILE A 188 2.76 9.60 7.43
N GLY A 189 3.36 10.31 6.48
CA GLY A 189 2.69 11.35 5.69
C GLY A 189 2.20 10.92 4.31
N SER A 190 2.39 9.66 3.93
CA SER A 190 1.97 9.13 2.63
C SER A 190 1.69 7.63 2.71
N SER A 191 0.75 7.13 1.88
CA SER A 191 0.43 5.71 1.76
C SER A 191 1.60 4.84 1.29
N ASN A 192 2.62 5.42 0.62
CA ASN A 192 3.85 4.70 0.23
C ASN A 192 4.62 4.14 1.43
N PHE A 193 4.43 4.71 2.61
CA PHE A 193 5.02 4.24 3.86
C PHE A 193 4.04 3.40 4.68
N ILE A 194 2.96 2.87 4.11
CA ILE A 194 2.04 1.99 4.83
C ILE A 194 2.30 0.56 4.38
N PRO A 195 2.85 -0.32 5.25
CA PRO A 195 3.17 -1.69 4.84
C PRO A 195 1.95 -2.48 4.34
N SER A 196 0.78 -2.21 4.91
CA SER A 196 -0.48 -2.84 4.52
C SER A 196 -1.67 -1.97 4.93
N THR A 197 -2.54 -1.64 3.97
CA THR A 197 -3.81 -0.94 4.24
C THR A 197 -4.79 -1.80 5.04
N ASN A 198 -4.65 -3.12 5.03
CA ASN A 198 -5.46 -4.01 5.88
C ASN A 198 -5.23 -3.75 7.37
N ALA A 199 -4.02 -3.32 7.76
CA ALA A 199 -3.71 -2.99 9.15
C ALA A 199 -4.44 -1.72 9.62
N LEU A 200 -4.89 -0.87 8.69
CA LEU A 200 -5.62 0.34 9.01
C LEU A 200 -7.10 0.08 9.30
N VAL A 201 -7.67 -1.02 8.81
CA VAL A 201 -9.11 -1.31 8.97
C VAL A 201 -9.50 -1.43 10.45
N PRO A 202 -8.79 -2.20 11.30
CA PRO A 202 -9.07 -2.20 12.74
C PRO A 202 -8.86 -0.83 13.40
N ILE A 203 -7.89 -0.03 12.94
CA ILE A 203 -7.65 1.32 13.49
C ILE A 203 -8.83 2.25 13.17
N VAL A 204 -9.28 2.27 11.92
CA VAL A 204 -10.45 3.04 11.49
C VAL A 204 -11.67 2.66 12.34
N TYR A 205 -11.87 1.38 12.59
CA TYR A 205 -12.97 0.92 13.42
C TYR A 205 -12.81 1.28 14.90
N TYR A 206 -11.60 1.14 15.46
CA TYR A 206 -11.29 1.54 16.84
C TYR A 206 -11.56 3.03 17.07
N VAL A 207 -11.09 3.87 16.15
CA VAL A 207 -11.32 5.31 16.15
C VAL A 207 -12.81 5.64 16.08
N ASN A 208 -13.57 4.94 15.23
CA ASN A 208 -15.02 5.09 15.16
C ASN A 208 -15.69 4.74 16.50
N LYS A 209 -15.29 3.62 17.12
CA LYS A 209 -15.82 3.16 18.41
C LYS A 209 -15.63 4.20 19.52
N LEU A 210 -14.50 4.90 19.50
CA LEU A 210 -14.18 5.98 20.42
C LEU A 210 -14.73 7.35 19.99
N ASN A 211 -15.56 7.42 18.96
CA ASN A 211 -16.12 8.66 18.42
C ASN A 211 -15.04 9.72 18.08
N SER A 212 -13.89 9.26 17.57
CA SER A 212 -12.71 10.09 17.28
C SER A 212 -12.07 10.77 18.50
N LYS A 213 -12.36 10.32 19.72
CA LYS A 213 -11.76 10.83 20.96
C LYS A 213 -10.74 9.81 21.47
N LEU A 214 -9.49 9.97 21.08
CA LEU A 214 -8.38 9.14 21.55
C LEU A 214 -7.68 9.86 22.71
N ASP A 215 -7.61 9.22 23.87
CA ASP A 215 -6.71 9.62 24.96
C ASP A 215 -5.30 9.04 24.75
N ASP A 216 -4.35 9.45 25.57
CA ASP A 216 -2.95 9.05 25.44
C ASP A 216 -2.77 7.53 25.54
N ASP A 217 -3.52 6.86 26.41
CA ASP A 217 -3.48 5.41 26.57
C ASP A 217 -4.04 4.68 25.32
N SER A 218 -5.14 5.17 24.76
CA SER A 218 -5.70 4.65 23.51
C SER A 218 -4.74 4.84 22.35
N ILE A 219 -4.08 6.01 22.27
CA ILE A 219 -3.08 6.31 21.25
C ILE A 219 -1.89 5.36 21.37
N ASN A 220 -1.30 5.24 22.56
CA ASN A 220 -0.13 4.40 22.79
C ASN A 220 -0.46 2.92 22.53
N GLY A 221 -1.64 2.47 22.96
CA GLY A 221 -2.11 1.11 22.75
C GLY A 221 -2.31 0.75 21.28
N ILE A 222 -3.02 1.60 20.53
CA ILE A 222 -3.25 1.33 19.10
C ILE A 222 -1.97 1.53 18.28
N LEU A 223 -1.09 2.44 18.69
CA LEU A 223 0.24 2.63 18.11
C LEU A 223 1.12 1.40 18.31
N PHE A 224 1.20 0.88 19.54
CA PHE A 224 1.89 -0.36 19.85
C PHE A 224 1.35 -1.50 18.98
N TRP A 225 0.03 -1.68 18.95
CA TRP A 225 -0.59 -2.72 18.14
C TRP A 225 -0.26 -2.56 16.64
N TYR A 226 -0.35 -1.36 16.08
CA TYR A 226 -0.09 -1.11 14.66
C TYR A 226 1.36 -1.43 14.27
N LEU A 227 2.32 -0.93 15.06
CA LEU A 227 3.74 -1.16 14.80
C LEU A 227 4.06 -2.66 14.94
N ALA A 228 3.51 -3.34 15.95
CA ALA A 228 3.70 -4.77 16.15
C ALA A 228 3.12 -5.59 14.99
N ALA A 229 1.88 -5.30 14.61
CA ALA A 229 1.15 -6.01 13.56
C ALA A 229 1.84 -5.90 12.20
N THR A 230 2.43 -4.73 11.90
CA THR A 230 3.14 -4.46 10.65
C THR A 230 4.57 -4.98 10.66
N GLY A 231 5.37 -4.65 11.69
CA GLY A 231 6.78 -5.05 11.79
C GLY A 231 6.98 -6.56 11.89
N LEU A 232 6.15 -7.23 12.71
CA LEU A 232 6.25 -8.68 12.92
C LEU A 232 5.53 -9.48 11.83
N GLY A 233 4.93 -8.83 10.82
CA GLY A 233 4.39 -9.48 9.62
C GLY A 233 3.06 -10.19 9.81
N ARG A 234 2.24 -9.81 10.81
CA ARG A 234 0.92 -10.43 11.02
C ARG A 234 -0.03 -10.13 9.86
N VAL A 235 0.00 -8.91 9.32
CA VAL A 235 -1.05 -8.36 8.43
C VAL A 235 -0.81 -8.60 6.93
N THR A 236 0.16 -9.45 6.58
CA THR A 236 0.53 -9.74 5.17
C THR A 236 -0.14 -10.98 4.57
N GLY A 237 -1.03 -11.70 5.30
CA GLY A 237 -1.77 -12.86 4.77
C GLY A 237 -3.05 -13.17 5.54
N GLY A 238 -4.11 -13.62 4.85
CA GLY A 238 -5.38 -14.04 5.50
C GLY A 238 -6.19 -12.91 6.15
N ALA A 239 -6.21 -11.73 5.51
CA ALA A 239 -6.61 -10.47 6.14
C ALA A 239 -8.03 -10.44 6.74
N GLU A 240 -9.03 -11.07 6.13
CA GLU A 240 -10.43 -10.92 6.57
C GLU A 240 -10.66 -11.55 7.95
N ALA A 241 -10.29 -12.81 8.16
CA ALA A 241 -10.46 -13.47 9.45
C ALA A 241 -9.64 -12.80 10.56
N GLN A 242 -8.45 -12.28 10.24
CA GLN A 242 -7.65 -11.52 11.19
C GLN A 242 -8.29 -10.20 11.56
N ILE A 243 -8.76 -9.43 10.56
CA ILE A 243 -9.51 -8.19 10.78
C ILE A 243 -10.72 -8.48 11.65
N ASP A 244 -11.54 -9.49 11.32
CA ASP A 244 -12.73 -9.84 12.10
C ASP A 244 -12.42 -10.18 13.57
N ASN A 245 -11.32 -10.90 13.82
CA ASN A 245 -10.88 -11.18 15.19
C ASN A 245 -10.46 -9.91 15.93
N ASP A 246 -9.85 -8.94 15.24
CA ASP A 246 -9.48 -7.65 15.81
C ASP A 246 -10.70 -6.73 16.02
N ILE A 247 -11.69 -6.76 15.11
CA ILE A 247 -12.98 -6.07 15.30
C ILE A 247 -13.73 -6.62 16.53
N LYS A 248 -13.74 -7.96 16.71
CA LYS A 248 -14.28 -8.59 17.93
C LYS A 248 -13.53 -8.15 19.19
N ALA A 249 -12.20 -8.06 19.13
CA ALA A 249 -11.41 -7.54 20.24
C ALA A 249 -11.77 -6.08 20.56
N ILE A 250 -11.92 -5.24 19.54
CA ILE A 250 -12.29 -3.82 19.71
C ILE A 250 -13.66 -3.64 20.37
N ASN A 251 -14.60 -4.57 20.15
CA ASN A 251 -15.92 -4.53 20.76
C ASN A 251 -15.98 -5.08 22.19
N SER A 252 -14.88 -5.58 22.73
CA SER A 252 -14.80 -6.06 24.12
C SER A 252 -14.69 -4.91 25.13
N GLU A 253 -14.79 -5.24 26.43
CA GLU A 253 -14.57 -4.28 27.52
C GLU A 253 -13.11 -3.81 27.63
N ALA A 254 -12.17 -4.56 27.07
CA ALA A 254 -10.73 -4.28 27.10
C ALA A 254 -10.11 -4.33 25.68
N PRO A 255 -10.41 -3.33 24.81
CA PRO A 255 -10.08 -3.38 23.39
C PRO A 255 -8.60 -3.62 23.10
N ILE A 256 -7.71 -2.79 23.65
CA ILE A 256 -6.28 -2.85 23.38
C ILE A 256 -5.68 -4.14 23.92
N GLN A 257 -6.04 -4.55 25.14
CA GLN A 257 -5.53 -5.79 25.74
C GLN A 257 -5.90 -7.00 24.89
N ASN A 258 -7.13 -7.05 24.37
CA ASN A 258 -7.56 -8.15 23.50
C ASN A 258 -6.93 -8.09 22.10
N LEU A 259 -6.68 -6.90 21.56
CA LEU A 259 -5.91 -6.72 20.33
C LEU A 259 -4.47 -7.23 20.48
N VAL A 260 -3.80 -6.91 21.59
CA VAL A 260 -2.46 -7.39 21.93
C VAL A 260 -2.45 -8.89 22.19
N LYS A 261 -3.47 -9.43 22.86
CA LYS A 261 -3.66 -10.89 23.04
C LYS A 261 -3.80 -11.61 21.70
N ASN A 262 -4.54 -11.04 20.75
CA ASN A 262 -4.61 -11.58 19.40
C ASN A 262 -3.25 -11.53 18.70
N LEU A 263 -2.47 -10.45 18.88
CA LEU A 263 -1.11 -10.35 18.32
C LEU A 263 -0.21 -11.45 18.88
N ARG A 264 -0.18 -11.65 20.21
CA ARG A 264 0.63 -12.68 20.88
C ARG A 264 0.39 -14.10 20.34
N ARG A 265 -0.80 -14.38 19.80
CA ARG A 265 -1.10 -15.68 19.17
C ARG A 265 -0.49 -15.84 17.78
N SER A 266 -0.15 -14.74 17.12
CA SER A 266 0.37 -14.70 15.75
C SER A 266 1.87 -14.40 15.67
N VAL A 267 2.49 -13.95 16.76
CA VAL A 267 3.92 -13.60 16.81
C VAL A 267 4.61 -14.31 17.97
N ALA A 268 5.85 -14.76 17.76
CA ALA A 268 6.59 -15.51 18.78
C ALA A 268 7.00 -14.64 19.97
N SER A 269 7.41 -13.39 19.72
CA SER A 269 7.77 -12.40 20.72
C SER A 269 7.51 -10.98 20.19
N PHE A 270 7.51 -9.99 21.09
CA PHE A 270 7.49 -8.56 20.75
C PHE A 270 8.90 -7.98 20.69
N GLU A 271 9.86 -8.76 20.21
CA GLU A 271 11.25 -8.34 20.04
C GLU A 271 11.63 -8.36 18.57
N PHE A 272 12.30 -7.31 18.14
CA PHE A 272 12.89 -7.24 16.81
C PHE A 272 14.36 -7.64 16.84
N THR A 273 14.84 -8.29 15.78
CA THR A 273 16.25 -8.65 15.61
C THR A 273 16.86 -7.93 14.40
N PRO A 274 18.19 -7.69 14.39
CA PRO A 274 18.90 -7.08 13.26
C PRO A 274 18.66 -7.76 11.91
N GLU A 275 18.42 -9.08 11.91
CA GLU A 275 18.20 -9.87 10.70
C GLU A 275 16.84 -9.56 10.07
N MET A 276 15.84 -9.17 10.87
CA MET A 276 14.48 -8.89 10.37
C MET A 276 14.42 -7.69 9.43
N ILE A 277 15.36 -6.75 9.57
CA ILE A 277 15.39 -5.51 8.78
C ILE A 277 16.33 -5.59 7.58
N ALA A 278 17.03 -6.71 7.39
CA ALA A 278 17.84 -6.93 6.19
C ALA A 278 16.94 -7.04 4.95
N GLY A 279 17.47 -6.65 3.79
CA GLY A 279 16.82 -6.77 2.50
C GLY A 279 16.42 -5.44 1.87
N GLU A 280 15.93 -5.55 0.63
CA GLU A 280 15.72 -4.43 -0.29
C GLU A 280 14.77 -3.35 0.26
N TYR A 281 15.26 -2.12 0.39
CA TYR A 281 14.56 -1.01 1.03
C TYR A 281 13.16 -0.71 0.45
N ARG A 282 12.96 -0.93 -0.86
CA ARG A 282 11.69 -0.63 -1.57
C ARG A 282 10.55 -1.56 -1.17
N THR A 283 10.89 -2.81 -0.84
CA THR A 283 9.92 -3.85 -0.46
C THR A 283 10.00 -4.18 1.03
N ASN A 284 10.95 -3.57 1.75
CA ASN A 284 11.18 -3.82 3.16
C ASN A 284 10.08 -3.21 4.03
N LYS A 285 9.32 -4.08 4.71
CA LYS A 285 8.23 -3.71 5.64
C LYS A 285 8.67 -2.84 6.82
N PHE A 286 9.97 -2.74 7.11
CA PHE A 286 10.52 -1.90 8.17
C PHE A 286 10.83 -0.47 7.76
N MET A 287 10.79 -0.13 6.46
CA MET A 287 11.02 1.23 6.00
C MET A 287 10.16 2.27 6.74
N PRO A 288 8.84 2.04 6.94
CA PRO A 288 8.00 2.97 7.70
C PRO A 288 8.34 3.06 9.18
N LEU A 289 8.75 1.95 9.78
CA LEU A 289 9.18 1.90 11.18
C LEU A 289 10.47 2.72 11.36
N LEU A 290 11.43 2.56 10.45
CA LEU A 290 12.66 3.34 10.44
C LEU A 290 12.36 4.84 10.29
N PHE A 291 11.47 5.21 9.37
CA PHE A 291 11.06 6.61 9.21
C PHE A 291 10.38 7.18 10.45
N SER A 292 9.47 6.41 11.06
CA SER A 292 8.78 6.77 12.31
C SER A 292 9.76 7.00 13.46
N LEU A 293 10.75 6.12 13.62
CA LEU A 293 11.80 6.27 14.64
C LEU A 293 12.65 7.52 14.41
N CYS A 294 13.08 7.78 13.17
CA CYS A 294 13.82 9.00 12.84
C CYS A 294 13.00 10.25 13.20
N ARG A 295 11.70 10.26 12.90
CA ARG A 295 10.78 11.36 13.25
C ARG A 295 10.66 11.54 14.76
N LYS A 296 10.47 10.45 15.51
CA LYS A 296 10.38 10.45 16.98
C LYS A 296 11.65 10.97 17.64
N LYS A 297 12.81 10.72 17.02
CA LYS A 297 14.12 11.27 17.42
C LYS A 297 14.38 12.69 16.95
N GLU A 298 13.40 13.33 16.31
CA GLU A 298 13.51 14.68 15.72
C GLU A 298 14.69 14.79 14.74
N ALA A 299 14.85 13.76 13.91
CA ALA A 299 15.88 13.75 12.87
C ALA A 299 15.70 14.93 11.91
N LYS A 300 16.82 15.55 11.60
CA LYS A 300 16.95 16.70 10.70
C LYS A 300 17.71 16.30 9.46
N ASP A 301 17.48 17.02 8.38
CA ASP A 301 18.36 17.01 7.23
C ASP A 301 19.80 17.35 7.69
N TRP A 302 20.76 16.60 7.17
CA TRP A 302 22.13 16.66 7.66
C TRP A 302 22.81 18.01 7.41
N PHE A 303 22.44 18.74 6.36
CA PHE A 303 23.14 19.95 5.93
C PHE A 303 22.39 21.21 6.32
N ASN A 304 21.07 21.26 6.11
CA ASN A 304 20.29 22.47 6.35
C ASN A 304 19.58 22.50 7.73
N GLY A 305 19.56 21.37 8.46
CA GLY A 305 18.99 21.29 9.80
C GLY A 305 17.45 21.38 9.85
N ILE A 306 16.77 21.36 8.70
CA ILE A 306 15.31 21.33 8.62
C ILE A 306 14.82 19.98 9.12
N ASN A 307 13.76 19.97 9.92
CA ASN A 307 13.13 18.74 10.38
C ASN A 307 12.66 17.92 9.17
N LEU A 308 12.94 16.61 9.19
CA LEU A 308 12.40 15.70 8.19
C LEU A 308 10.90 15.59 8.45
N SER A 309 10.07 16.34 7.73
CA SER A 309 8.62 16.30 7.85
C SER A 309 7.96 16.12 6.51
N ALA A 310 6.85 15.37 6.48
CA ALA A 310 6.08 15.14 5.27
C ALA A 310 5.37 16.41 4.74
N GLY A 311 5.40 17.51 5.50
CA GLY A 311 4.77 18.79 5.15
C GLY A 311 5.75 19.89 4.71
N ASN A 312 7.00 19.55 4.39
CA ASN A 312 7.97 20.56 3.96
C ASN A 312 7.57 21.14 2.59
N HIS A 313 7.45 22.48 2.52
CA HIS A 313 7.11 23.19 1.29
C HIS A 313 8.33 23.38 0.38
N GLY A 314 8.10 23.28 -0.93
CA GLY A 314 9.11 23.42 -1.98
C GLY A 314 9.70 22.08 -2.42
N SER A 315 9.89 21.89 -3.73
CA SER A 315 10.40 20.64 -4.32
C SER A 315 11.78 20.24 -3.78
N GLU A 316 12.62 21.21 -3.41
CA GLU A 316 13.95 20.98 -2.86
C GLU A 316 13.96 20.43 -1.42
N ASN A 317 12.89 20.66 -0.65
CA ASN A 317 12.77 20.23 0.74
C ASN A 317 11.98 18.93 0.91
N GLN A 318 11.54 18.34 -0.21
CA GLN A 318 10.91 17.02 -0.22
C GLN A 318 11.91 15.97 0.25
N ILE A 319 11.40 15.00 1.01
CA ILE A 319 12.21 13.90 1.54
C ILE A 319 12.49 12.90 0.41
N GLU A 320 13.76 12.60 0.21
CA GLU A 320 14.27 11.57 -0.69
C GLU A 320 15.01 10.49 0.11
N LEU A 321 15.04 9.28 -0.47
CA LEU A 321 15.79 8.14 0.05
C LEU A 321 17.21 8.21 -0.50
N HIS A 322 18.18 8.39 0.40
CA HIS A 322 19.59 8.52 0.08
C HIS A 322 20.33 7.22 0.38
N HIS A 323 20.97 6.64 -0.63
CA HIS A 323 21.96 5.57 -0.42
C HIS A 323 23.20 6.15 0.23
N ILE A 324 23.40 5.85 1.53
CA ILE A 324 24.52 6.34 2.35
C ILE A 324 25.84 6.05 1.63
N PHE A 325 26.06 4.79 1.27
CA PHE A 325 27.08 4.39 0.31
C PHE A 325 26.48 4.44 -1.10
N PRO A 326 26.99 5.31 -1.99
CA PRO A 326 26.38 5.54 -3.29
C PRO A 326 26.34 4.28 -4.15
N LYS A 327 25.15 3.94 -4.65
CA LYS A 327 24.93 2.81 -5.57
C LYS A 327 25.83 2.86 -6.80
N ALA A 328 26.09 4.06 -7.33
CA ALA A 328 26.97 4.24 -8.48
C ALA A 328 28.42 3.81 -8.22
N VAL A 329 28.89 3.88 -6.96
CA VAL A 329 30.24 3.46 -6.60
C VAL A 329 30.28 1.97 -6.26
N LEU A 330 29.29 1.49 -5.51
CA LEU A 330 29.26 0.07 -5.11
C LEU A 330 29.05 -0.90 -6.29
N LYS A 331 28.43 -0.45 -7.39
CA LYS A 331 28.24 -1.26 -8.60
C LYS A 331 29.55 -1.68 -9.28
N ASP A 332 30.62 -0.93 -9.09
CA ASP A 332 31.93 -1.23 -9.67
C ASP A 332 32.79 -2.11 -8.72
N THR A 333 32.16 -2.73 -7.72
CA THR A 333 32.79 -3.62 -6.73
C THR A 333 32.16 -5.01 -6.76
N GLU A 334 32.72 -5.95 -6.00
CA GLU A 334 32.18 -7.33 -5.87
C GLU A 334 30.99 -7.44 -4.88
N ILE A 335 30.42 -6.31 -4.44
CA ILE A 335 29.31 -6.29 -3.47
C ILE A 335 28.00 -6.68 -4.16
N GLU A 336 27.24 -7.56 -3.51
CA GLU A 336 25.95 -8.03 -4.02
C GLU A 336 24.93 -6.89 -4.13
N THR A 337 24.15 -6.85 -5.21
CA THR A 337 23.19 -5.76 -5.46
C THR A 337 22.13 -5.66 -4.36
N GLU A 338 21.76 -6.78 -3.76
CA GLU A 338 20.84 -6.90 -2.64
C GLU A 338 21.35 -6.15 -1.40
N LEU A 339 22.66 -6.14 -1.16
CA LEU A 339 23.26 -5.38 -0.06
C LEU A 339 23.36 -3.89 -0.38
N ILE A 340 23.58 -3.53 -1.65
CA ILE A 340 23.61 -2.13 -2.09
C ILE A 340 22.25 -1.46 -1.81
N ASP A 341 21.15 -2.14 -2.17
CA ASP A 341 19.78 -1.69 -1.94
C ASP A 341 19.24 -2.11 -0.56
N ASP A 342 20.09 -2.51 0.39
CA ASP A 342 19.64 -2.86 1.75
C ASP A 342 19.04 -1.66 2.48
N LEU A 343 17.99 -1.89 3.29
CA LEU A 343 17.39 -0.83 4.11
C LEU A 343 18.40 -0.11 5.01
N ALA A 344 19.40 -0.83 5.56
CA ALA A 344 20.43 -0.24 6.39
C ALA A 344 21.43 0.64 5.60
N ASN A 345 21.37 0.68 4.27
CA ASN A 345 22.09 1.65 3.45
C ASN A 345 21.27 2.93 3.16
N ILE A 346 20.04 3.04 3.64
CA ILE A 346 19.15 4.17 3.28
C ILE A 346 19.02 5.18 4.43
N ALA A 347 19.22 6.46 4.13
CA ALA A 347 18.92 7.59 5.00
C ALA A 347 17.85 8.50 4.36
N PHE A 348 17.25 9.36 5.16
CA PHE A 348 16.26 10.34 4.72
C PHE A 348 16.89 11.72 4.64
N LEU A 349 16.86 12.33 3.47
CA LEU A 349 17.44 13.66 3.22
C LEU A 349 16.49 14.52 2.41
N SER A 350 16.69 15.83 2.41
CA SER A 350 16.05 16.71 1.43
C SER A 350 16.57 16.42 0.02
N SER A 351 15.73 16.64 -1.00
CA SER A 351 16.12 16.54 -2.42
C SER A 351 17.38 17.37 -2.72
N LYS A 352 17.51 18.56 -2.13
CA LYS A 352 18.71 19.40 -2.25
C LYS A 352 19.96 18.72 -1.69
N ALA A 353 19.92 18.28 -0.43
CA ALA A 353 21.05 17.61 0.20
C ALA A 353 21.46 16.32 -0.54
N ASN A 354 20.47 15.54 -0.99
CA ASN A 354 20.73 14.32 -1.75
C ASN A 354 21.47 14.61 -3.08
N LYS A 355 21.06 15.66 -3.80
CA LYS A 355 21.73 16.12 -5.03
C LYS A 355 23.14 16.66 -4.76
N GLU A 356 23.34 17.41 -3.68
CA GLU A 356 24.64 17.95 -3.29
C GLU A 356 25.65 16.84 -2.95
N ILE A 357 25.22 15.80 -2.22
CA ILE A 357 26.09 14.65 -1.91
C ILE A 357 26.40 13.84 -3.17
N SER A 358 25.40 13.59 -4.02
CA SER A 358 25.56 12.86 -5.29
C SER A 358 26.25 11.50 -5.07
N LYS A 359 27.40 11.28 -5.71
CA LYS A 359 28.22 10.04 -5.60
C LYS A 359 29.37 10.13 -4.58
N THR A 360 29.35 11.12 -3.69
CA THR A 360 30.39 11.31 -2.67
C THR A 360 30.36 10.19 -1.63
N LEU A 361 31.53 9.70 -1.23
CA LEU A 361 31.63 8.59 -0.28
C LEU A 361 31.34 9.00 1.17
N PRO A 362 30.76 8.11 1.99
CA PRO A 362 30.48 8.37 3.41
C PRO A 362 31.65 8.95 4.19
N ASN A 363 32.85 8.39 4.03
CA ASN A 363 34.06 8.87 4.72
C ASN A 363 34.46 10.31 4.36
N GLN A 364 33.96 10.85 3.24
CA GLN A 364 34.23 12.23 2.82
C GLN A 364 33.18 13.23 3.31
N TYR A 365 31.91 12.85 3.34
CA TYR A 365 30.82 13.79 3.68
C TYR A 365 30.29 13.62 5.12
N LEU A 366 30.27 12.40 5.69
CA LEU A 366 29.75 12.17 7.05
C LEU A 366 30.58 12.91 8.12
N LYS A 367 31.89 13.03 7.92
CA LYS A 367 32.80 13.80 8.80
C LYS A 367 32.43 15.28 8.95
N LYS A 368 31.67 15.81 7.99
CA LYS A 368 31.23 17.22 7.96
C LYS A 368 29.90 17.44 8.66
N ILE A 369 29.26 16.37 9.14
CA ILE A 369 27.94 16.39 9.78
C ILE A 369 28.11 16.19 11.29
N GLU A 370 27.37 16.97 12.08
CA GLU A 370 27.36 16.82 13.53
C GLU A 370 26.93 15.41 13.96
N ASN A 371 27.70 14.78 14.85
CA ASN A 371 27.43 13.42 15.33
C ASN A 371 26.02 13.22 15.91
N ASP A 372 25.42 14.25 16.52
CA ASP A 372 24.02 14.17 17.01
C ASP A 372 23.02 13.96 15.85
N ARG A 373 23.21 14.65 14.73
CA ARG A 373 22.35 14.50 13.54
C ARG A 373 22.47 13.10 12.93
N LEU A 374 23.70 12.57 12.91
CA LEU A 374 23.98 11.21 12.44
C LEU A 374 23.30 10.15 13.32
N LYS A 375 23.42 10.29 14.65
CA LYS A 375 22.79 9.38 15.62
C LYS A 375 21.27 9.34 15.51
N LYS A 376 20.62 10.47 15.20
CA LYS A 376 19.16 10.55 15.00
C LYS A 376 18.63 9.78 13.79
N GLN A 377 19.51 9.39 12.85
CA GLN A 377 19.22 8.45 11.76
C GLN A 377 19.98 7.12 11.88
N PHE A 378 20.47 6.81 13.09
CA PHE A 378 21.13 5.56 13.46
C PHE A 378 22.40 5.27 12.67
N ILE A 379 23.13 6.31 12.25
CA ILE A 379 24.42 6.15 11.58
C ILE A 379 25.48 5.80 12.65
N PRO A 380 26.22 4.69 12.50
CA PRO A 380 27.39 4.40 13.34
C PRO A 380 28.41 5.54 13.25
N ILE A 381 28.88 6.06 14.38
CA ILE A 381 29.82 7.20 14.43
C ILE A 381 31.31 6.79 14.41
N TYR A 382 31.58 5.51 14.20
CA TYR A 382 32.93 4.96 14.04
C TYR A 382 33.39 5.19 12.61
N GLU A 383 34.32 6.13 12.38
CA GLU A 383 34.72 6.56 11.04
C GLU A 383 35.30 5.42 10.19
N GLU A 384 35.91 4.41 10.80
CA GLU A 384 36.40 3.22 10.11
C GLU A 384 35.30 2.44 9.42
N LEU A 385 34.04 2.54 9.88
CA LEU A 385 32.89 1.92 9.24
C LEU A 385 32.40 2.70 8.02
N TRP A 386 32.93 3.90 7.75
CA TRP A 386 32.54 4.71 6.60
C TRP A 386 33.34 4.40 5.33
N GLU A 387 34.32 3.50 5.44
CA GLU A 387 35.12 3.00 4.32
C GLU A 387 34.36 1.93 3.52
N ILE A 388 34.51 1.93 2.19
CA ILE A 388 33.85 0.95 1.30
C ILE A 388 34.21 -0.49 1.69
N THR A 389 35.46 -0.72 2.09
CA THR A 389 35.96 -2.03 2.52
C THR A 389 35.24 -2.56 3.77
N ARG A 390 34.57 -1.69 4.53
CA ARG A 390 33.80 -2.00 5.73
C ARG A 390 32.29 -1.90 5.52
N PHE A 391 31.82 -1.83 4.27
CA PHE A 391 30.40 -1.66 3.94
C PHE A 391 29.49 -2.72 4.60
N LYS A 392 29.87 -4.01 4.55
CA LYS A 392 29.08 -5.08 5.18
C LYS A 392 28.99 -4.90 6.70
N ASP A 393 30.07 -4.46 7.34
CA ASP A 393 30.11 -4.19 8.79
C ASP A 393 29.28 -2.96 9.15
N PHE A 394 29.31 -1.91 8.31
CA PHE A 394 28.45 -0.74 8.46
C PHE A 394 26.96 -1.12 8.47
N LEU A 395 26.52 -1.95 7.51
CA LEU A 395 25.15 -2.42 7.46
C LEU A 395 24.79 -3.16 8.74
N GLN A 396 25.62 -4.11 9.16
CA GLN A 396 25.37 -4.88 10.39
C GLN A 396 25.25 -3.97 11.62
N GLU A 397 26.16 -3.01 11.78
CA GLU A 397 26.16 -2.15 12.95
C GLU A 397 25.01 -1.16 12.95
N ARG A 398 24.68 -0.57 11.79
CA ARG A 398 23.50 0.27 11.65
C ARG A 398 22.22 -0.50 11.97
N ARG A 399 22.09 -1.76 11.54
CA ARG A 399 20.93 -2.60 11.88
C ARG A 399 20.79 -2.79 13.39
N LYS A 400 21.89 -3.04 14.12
CA LYS A 400 21.87 -3.15 15.59
C LYS A 400 21.42 -1.86 16.25
N LEU A 401 21.89 -0.70 15.78
CA LEU A 401 21.49 0.60 16.32
C LEU A 401 20.00 0.88 16.11
N ILE A 402 19.49 0.62 14.89
CA ILE A 402 18.06 0.77 14.57
C ILE A 402 17.22 -0.13 15.48
N ILE A 403 17.60 -1.41 15.61
CA ILE A 403 16.80 -2.40 16.35
C ILE A 403 16.84 -2.17 17.85
N LYS A 404 17.99 -1.76 18.39
CA LYS A 404 18.09 -1.35 19.80
C LYS A 404 17.08 -0.24 20.10
N GLU A 405 17.04 0.79 19.26
CA GLU A 405 16.09 1.89 19.46
C GLU A 405 14.64 1.45 19.24
N LEU A 406 14.37 0.63 18.23
CA LEU A 406 13.03 0.11 17.97
C LEU A 406 12.47 -0.67 19.17
N ASN A 407 13.29 -1.54 19.76
CA ASN A 407 12.91 -2.32 20.93
C ASN A 407 12.72 -1.44 22.18
N LEU A 408 13.56 -0.42 22.40
CA LEU A 408 13.36 0.54 23.48
C LEU A 408 12.03 1.30 23.33
N TYR A 409 11.75 1.77 22.12
CA TYR A 409 10.51 2.47 21.82
C TYR A 409 9.28 1.57 22.02
N PHE A 410 9.35 0.30 21.58
CA PHE A 410 8.30 -0.69 21.79
C PHE A 410 8.05 -0.99 23.26
N ALA A 411 9.10 -1.11 24.06
CA ALA A 411 8.99 -1.33 25.50
C ALA A 411 8.33 -0.12 26.19
N GLU A 412 8.66 1.10 25.77
CA GLU A 412 8.06 2.34 26.30
C GLU A 412 6.55 2.41 26.04
N ILE A 413 6.12 2.27 24.78
CA ILE A 413 4.70 2.38 24.42
C ILE A 413 3.88 1.15 24.80
N GLY A 414 4.54 -0.02 24.94
CA GLY A 414 3.92 -1.30 25.22
C GLY A 414 3.84 -1.65 26.70
N LYS A 415 4.48 -0.89 27.61
CA LYS A 415 4.68 -1.26 29.02
C LYS A 415 3.40 -1.72 29.72
N SER A 416 2.32 -0.95 29.62
CA SER A 416 1.03 -1.25 30.25
C SER A 416 0.30 -2.46 29.63
N PHE A 417 0.67 -2.87 28.42
CA PHE A 417 0.02 -3.92 27.64
C PHE A 417 0.83 -5.22 27.57
N ILE A 418 2.13 -5.16 27.81
CA ILE A 418 3.04 -6.32 27.79
C ILE A 418 3.13 -6.98 29.18
N GLU A 419 3.07 -6.20 30.26
CA GLU A 419 3.22 -6.69 31.63
C GLU A 419 1.93 -7.30 32.21
N ASN A 420 0.78 -7.05 31.56
CA ASN A 420 -0.53 -7.65 31.84
C ASN A 420 -0.93 -8.69 30.76
#